data_AF-A0A945GJB8-F1
#
_entry.id   AF-A0A945GJB8-F1
#
_cell.length_a   1.000
_cell.length_b   1.000
_cell.length_c   1.000
_cell.angle_alpha   90.00
_cell.angle_beta   90.00
_cell.angle_gamma   90.00
#
_symmetry.space_group_name_H-M   'P 1'
#
loop_
_entity.id
_entity.type
_entity.pdbx_description
1 polymer ?
#
loop_
_entity_poly.entity_id
_entity_poly.type
_entity_poly.pdbx_seq_one_letter_code
_entity_poly.pdbx_strand_id
1 'polypeptide(L)' 'HYHESIESECILLLAGHYATETGGVKSVGKYLEEQFGMKTEYLDYPTGI' A
#
# COMPACT_ATOMS: atom_id res chain seq x y z
N HIS A 1 -1.48 -0.20 20.03
CA HIS A 1 -2.36 -0.88 19.06
C HIS A 1 -2.59 -2.36 19.34
N TYR A 2 -1.57 -3.22 19.54
CA TYR A 2 -1.82 -4.65 19.83
C TYR A 2 -2.60 -4.91 21.12
N HIS A 3 -2.14 -4.37 22.26
CA HIS A 3 -2.88 -4.53 23.53
C HIS A 3 -4.24 -3.83 23.49
N GLU A 4 -4.29 -2.61 22.96
CA GLU A 4 -5.55 -1.88 22.75
C GLU A 4 -6.58 -2.68 21.93
N SER A 5 -6.16 -3.38 20.86
CA SER A 5 -7.08 -4.18 20.06
C SER A 5 -7.62 -5.40 20.82
N ILE A 6 -6.79 -6.02 21.67
CA ILE A 6 -7.23 -7.12 22.54
C ILE A 6 -8.23 -6.62 23.58
N GLU A 7 -7.88 -5.52 24.27
CA GLU A 7 -8.69 -4.94 25.34
C GLU A 7 -10.04 -4.40 24.83
N SER A 8 -10.10 -4.01 23.57
CA SER A 8 -11.32 -3.52 22.90
C SER A 8 -12.07 -4.59 22.09
N GLU A 9 -11.66 -5.86 22.15
CA GLU A 9 -12.23 -6.95 21.35
C GLU A 9 -12.25 -6.67 19.83
N CYS A 10 -11.25 -5.93 19.35
CA CYS A 10 -11.11 -5.55 17.95
C CYS A 10 -10.14 -6.47 17.20
N ILE A 11 -10.50 -6.88 15.98
CA ILE A 11 -9.62 -7.66 15.11
C ILE A 11 -8.54 -6.73 14.53
N LEU A 12 -7.28 -7.00 14.87
CA LEU A 12 -6.12 -6.30 14.31
C LEU A 12 -5.48 -7.12 13.19
N LEU A 13 -5.41 -6.54 11.99
CA LEU A 13 -4.68 -7.09 10.84
C LEU A 13 -3.44 -6.23 10.56
N LEU A 14 -2.26 -6.82 10.69
CA LEU A 14 -0.98 -6.18 10.35
C LEU A 14 -0.50 -6.74 9.00
N ALA A 15 -0.88 -6.07 7.91
CA ALA A 15 -0.61 -6.54 6.55
C ALA A 15 0.71 -6.03 5.94
N GLY A 16 1.59 -5.42 6.75
CA GLY A 16 2.87 -4.85 6.32
C GLY A 16 2.73 -3.45 5.74
N HIS A 17 3.55 -2.51 6.21
CA HIS A 17 3.45 -1.10 5.83
C HIS A 17 3.69 -0.94 4.33
N TYR A 18 4.82 -1.46 3.83
CA TYR A 18 5.14 -1.44 2.40
C TYR A 18 4.03 -2.05 1.56
N ALA A 19 3.60 -3.27 1.91
CA ALA A 19 2.63 -4.03 1.14
C ALA A 19 1.29 -3.27 1.01
N THR A 20 0.82 -2.63 2.08
CA THR A 20 -0.45 -1.89 2.09
C THR A 20 -0.39 -0.53 1.40
N GLU A 21 0.78 0.06 1.21
CA GLU A 21 0.94 1.40 0.63
C GLU A 21 1.34 1.40 -0.86
N THR A 22 1.60 0.22 -1.45
CA THR A 22 1.95 0.13 -2.88
C THR A 22 0.80 0.46 -3.84
N GLY A 23 -0.45 0.27 -3.42
CA GLY A 23 -1.62 0.39 -4.29
C GLY A 23 -1.87 1.82 -4.81
N GLY A 24 -1.62 2.82 -3.96
CA GLY A 24 -1.84 4.23 -4.31
C GLY A 24 -0.93 4.69 -5.44
N VAL A 25 0.39 4.49 -5.30
CA VAL A 25 1.38 4.91 -6.32
C VAL A 25 1.19 4.19 -7.65
N LYS A 26 0.87 2.88 -7.63
CA LYS A 26 0.55 2.11 -8.85
C LYS A 26 -0.65 2.70 -9.59
N SER A 27 -1.68 3.12 -8.84
CA SER A 27 -2.88 3.73 -9.42
C SER A 27 -2.60 5.09 -10.06
N VAL A 28 -1.73 5.90 -9.44
CA VAL A 28 -1.29 7.19 -10.01
C VAL A 28 -0.53 6.97 -11.32
N GLY A 29 0.40 6.01 -11.38
CA GLY A 29 1.13 5.67 -12.61
C GLY A 29 0.18 5.28 -13.74
N LYS A 30 -0.75 4.37 -13.48
CA LYS A 30 -1.80 3.97 -14.43
C LYS A 30 -2.64 5.16 -14.91
N TYR A 31 -3.06 6.04 -13.99
CA TYR A 31 -3.83 7.23 -14.36
C TYR A 31 -3.05 8.15 -15.31
N LEU A 32 -1.74 8.34 -15.08
CA LEU A 32 -0.89 9.16 -15.95
C LEU A 32 -0.74 8.55 -17.35
N GLU A 33 -0.61 7.24 -17.44
CA GLU A 33 -0.60 6.50 -18.71
C GLU A 33 -1.90 6.67 -19.48
N GLU A 34 -3.04 6.47 -18.82
CA GLU A 34 -4.35 6.51 -19.47
C GLU A 34 -4.77 7.92 -19.91
N GLN A 35 -4.50 8.94 -19.08
CA GLN A 35 -4.97 10.30 -19.36
C GLN A 35 -4.02 11.11 -20.24
N PHE A 36 -2.72 10.85 -20.18
CA PHE A 36 -1.72 11.69 -20.81
C PHE A 36 -0.79 10.93 -21.76
N GLY A 37 -0.92 9.60 -21.86
CA GLY A 37 -0.04 8.78 -22.70
C GLY A 37 1.41 8.76 -22.21
N MET A 38 1.66 9.14 -20.96
CA MET A 38 3.00 9.15 -20.37
C MET A 38 3.41 7.74 -19.98
N LYS A 39 4.55 7.25 -20.44
CA LYS A 39 5.09 5.97 -19.96
C LYS A 39 5.47 6.09 -18.47
N THR A 40 4.99 5.16 -17.65
CA THR A 40 5.37 5.06 -16.23
C THR A 40 6.01 3.71 -15.92
N GLU A 41 6.74 3.64 -14.80
CA GLU A 41 7.33 2.40 -14.31
C GLU A 41 7.21 2.37 -12.79
N TYR A 42 6.77 1.24 -12.24
CA TYR A 42 6.73 1.02 -10.81
C TYR A 42 7.96 0.25 -10.37
N LEU A 43 8.75 0.83 -9.46
CA LEU A 43 9.94 0.19 -8.91
C LEU A 43 9.57 -0.51 -7.59
N ASP A 44 9.61 -1.84 -7.60
CA ASP A 44 9.29 -2.68 -6.46
C ASP A 44 10.56 -3.00 -5.63
N TYR A 45 10.60 -2.48 -4.41
CA TYR A 45 11.71 -2.63 -3.45
C TYR A 45 11.15 -3.02 -2.08
N PRO A 46 10.74 -4.28 -1.91
CA PRO A 46 10.10 -4.73 -0.68
C PRO A 46 11.06 -4.68 0.51
N THR A 47 10.56 -4.20 1.65
CA THR A 47 11.35 -4.01 2.88
C THR A 47 11.31 -5.23 3.80
N GLY A 48 10.32 -6.11 3.65
CA GLY A 48 10.12 -7.26 4.54
C GLY A 48 9.55 -6.91 5.92
N ILE A 49 9.13 -5.67 6.12
CA ILE A 49 8.49 -5.09 7.32
C ILE A 49 7.21 -4.37 6.94
#